data_AF-A0A6M0AUE1-F1
#
_entry.id   AF-A0A6M0AUE1-F1
#
_cell.length_a   1.000
_cell.length_b   1.000
_cell.length_c   1.000
_cell.angle_alpha   90.00
_cell.angle_beta   90.00
_cell.angle_gamma   90.00
#
_symmetry.space_group_name_H-M   'P 1'
#
loop_
_entity.id
_entity.type
_entity.pdbx_description
1 polymer ?
#
loop_
_entity_poly.entity_id
_entity_poly.type
_entity_poly.pdbx_seq_one_letter_code
_entity_poly.pdbx_strand_id
1 'polypeptide(L)'
;DNLEIAIAQYQLALEVYTKPDFPEEWARTLYNLGNAYSNRIVGETTENLENAIACYEHASEIFTRDYFPEDWENLQRHIAKLLIQLRN
;
A
#
# COMPACT_ATOMS: atom_id res chain seq x y z
N ASP A 1 -12.23 -7.40 11.75
CA ASP A 1 -11.46 -7.14 12.99
C ASP A 1 -9.95 -7.12 12.77
N ASN A 2 -9.29 -8.22 12.41
CA ASN A 2 -7.81 -8.23 12.26
C ASN A 2 -7.27 -7.24 11.21
N LEU A 3 -7.97 -7.05 10.09
CA LEU A 3 -7.57 -6.10 9.05
C LEU A 3 -7.74 -4.64 9.51
N GLU A 4 -8.80 -4.31 10.25
CA GLU A 4 -8.99 -2.95 10.78
C GLU A 4 -7.90 -2.61 11.80
N ILE A 5 -7.51 -3.58 12.64
CA ILE A 5 -6.40 -3.42 13.57
C ILE A 5 -5.10 -3.22 12.78
N ALA A 6 -4.83 -4.02 11.76
CA ALA A 6 -3.63 -3.87 10.94
C ALA A 6 -3.58 -2.49 10.26
N ILE A 7 -4.68 -2.02 9.68
CA ILE A 7 -4.80 -0.70 9.07
C ILE A 7 -4.46 0.38 10.09
N ALA A 8 -5.08 0.34 11.27
CA ALA A 8 -4.83 1.32 12.32
C ALA A 8 -3.36 1.29 12.80
N GLN A 9 -2.77 0.11 12.94
CA GLN A 9 -1.36 -0.02 13.35
C GLN A 9 -0.39 0.49 12.27
N TYR A 10 -0.65 0.22 10.99
CA TYR A 10 0.17 0.77 9.91
C TYR A 10 0.03 2.28 9.79
N GLN A 11 -1.17 2.84 10.00
CA GLN A 11 -1.36 4.29 10.05
C GLN A 11 -0.55 4.94 11.18
N LEU A 12 -0.58 4.36 12.39
CA LEU A 12 0.24 4.82 13.51
C LEU A 12 1.75 4.66 13.22
N ALA A 13 2.16 3.56 12.59
CA ALA A 13 3.55 3.37 12.21
C ALA A 13 4.05 4.44 11.23
N LEU A 14 3.19 4.96 10.34
CA LEU A 14 3.53 6.06 9.42
C LEU A 14 3.72 7.42 10.13
N GLU A 15 3.26 7.58 11.37
CA GLU A 15 3.57 8.76 12.19
C GLU A 15 5.03 8.75 12.68
N VAL A 16 5.65 7.56 12.75
CA VAL A 16 7.04 7.37 13.21
C VAL A 16 7.98 7.14 12.03
N TYR A 17 7.64 6.20 11.15
CA TYR A 17 8.38 5.93 9.92
C TYR A 17 7.97 6.94 8.87
N THR A 18 8.57 8.13 8.93
CA THR A 18 8.32 9.19 7.94
C THR A 18 9.21 8.99 6.71
N LYS A 19 8.77 9.48 5.54
CA LYS A 19 9.56 9.40 4.31
C LYS A 19 10.97 10.00 4.44
N PRO A 20 11.19 11.18 5.07
CA PRO A 20 12.53 11.75 5.18
C PRO A 20 13.47 11.00 6.13
N ASP A 21 12.94 10.47 7.23
CA ASP A 21 13.76 9.88 8.29
C ASP A 21 13.97 8.37 8.11
N PHE A 22 12.97 7.67 7.55
CA PHE A 22 12.95 6.22 7.36
C PHE A 22 12.30 5.84 6.02
N PRO A 23 12.93 6.18 4.88
CA PRO A 23 12.30 6.04 3.57
C PRO A 23 11.89 4.60 3.23
N GLU A 24 12.74 3.62 3.54
CA GLU A 24 12.45 2.21 3.24
C GLU A 24 11.34 1.65 4.14
N GLU A 25 11.38 1.92 5.44
CA GLU A 25 10.36 1.50 6.41
C GLU A 25 9.02 2.17 6.12
N TRP A 26 9.02 3.45 5.74
CA TRP A 26 7.83 4.17 5.30
C TRP A 26 7.20 3.48 4.09
N ALA A 27 8.00 3.15 3.06
CA ALA A 27 7.53 2.46 1.87
C ALA A 27 7.04 1.03 2.15
N ARG A 28 7.72 0.26 3.01
CA ARG A 28 7.24 -1.06 3.47
C ARG A 28 5.92 -0.97 4.23
N THR A 29 5.78 0.05 5.07
CA THR A 29 4.56 0.28 5.85
C THR A 29 3.39 0.60 4.93
N LEU A 30 3.60 1.47 3.93
CA LEU A 30 2.61 1.76 2.89
C LEU A 30 2.26 0.52 2.05
N TYR A 31 3.24 -0.29 1.64
CA TYR A 31 3.00 -1.53 0.92
C TYR A 31 2.07 -2.48 1.73
N ASN A 32 2.34 -2.65 3.02
CA ASN A 32 1.52 -3.50 3.88
C ASN A 32 0.14 -2.92 4.16
N LEU A 33 0.04 -1.59 4.29
CA LEU A 33 -1.23 -0.89 4.39
C LEU A 33 -2.07 -1.08 3.12
N GLY A 34 -1.46 -1.00 1.94
CA GLY A 34 -2.10 -1.29 0.66
C GLY A 34 -2.64 -2.73 0.60
N ASN A 35 -1.87 -3.71 1.08
CA ASN A 35 -2.33 -5.10 1.18
C ASN A 35 -3.54 -5.22 2.11
N ALA A 36 -3.50 -4.55 3.26
CA ALA A 36 -4.61 -4.58 4.22
C ALA A 36 -5.89 -3.98 3.62
N TYR A 37 -5.80 -2.83 2.94
CA TYR A 37 -6.94 -2.23 2.24
C TYR A 37 -7.47 -3.12 1.11
N SER A 38 -6.59 -3.71 0.29
CA SER A 38 -7.01 -4.56 -0.84
C SER A 38 -7.79 -5.82 -0.41
N ASN A 39 -7.54 -6.31 0.81
CA ASN A 39 -8.20 -7.48 1.37
C ASN A 39 -9.37 -7.12 2.30
N ARG A 40 -9.63 -5.83 2.52
CA ARG A 40 -10.66 -5.35 3.44
C ARG A 40 -12.05 -5.57 2.85
N ILE A 41 -12.90 -6.27 3.59
CA ILE A 41 -14.30 -6.55 3.23
C ILE A 41 -15.31 -5.58 3.85
N VAL A 42 -14.86 -4.75 4.79
CA VAL A 42 -15.69 -3.74 5.47
C VAL A 42 -15.62 -2.44 4.68
N GLY A 43 -16.74 -1.72 4.58
CA GLY A 43 -16.85 -0.47 3.82
C GLY A 43 -17.08 -0.71 2.32
N GLU A 44 -16.98 0.36 1.54
CA GLU A 44 -17.17 0.30 0.08
C GLU A 44 -15.94 -0.34 -0.58
N THR A 45 -16.17 -1.38 -1.38
CA THR A 45 -15.09 -2.09 -2.08
C THR A 45 -14.26 -1.15 -2.93
N THR A 46 -14.91 -0.22 -3.67
CA THR A 46 -14.21 0.74 -4.53
C THR A 46 -13.27 1.64 -3.74
N GLU A 47 -13.72 2.20 -2.62
CA GLU A 47 -12.90 3.05 -1.75
C GLU A 47 -11.72 2.27 -1.16
N ASN A 48 -11.93 1.02 -0.75
CA ASN A 48 -10.85 0.16 -0.26
C ASN A 48 -9.78 -0.08 -1.33
N LEU A 49 -10.20 -0.32 -2.58
CA LEU A 49 -9.27 -0.53 -3.70
C LEU A 49 -8.52 0.75 -4.08
N GLU A 50 -9.19 1.91 -4.08
CA GLU A 50 -8.57 3.21 -4.32
C GLU A 50 -7.52 3.55 -3.25
N ASN A 51 -7.85 3.33 -1.97
CA ASN A 51 -6.91 3.50 -0.86
C ASN A 51 -5.70 2.56 -0.98
N ALA A 52 -5.92 1.31 -1.40
CA ALA A 52 -4.83 0.36 -1.62
C ALA A 52 -3.88 0.83 -2.74
N ILE A 53 -4.44 1.28 -3.86
CA ILE A 53 -3.66 1.82 -4.99
C ILE A 53 -2.84 3.03 -4.55
N ALA A 54 -3.45 3.99 -3.85
CA ALA A 54 -2.73 5.17 -3.36
C ALA A 54 -1.54 4.80 -2.46
N CYS A 55 -1.71 3.81 -1.58
CA CYS A 55 -0.60 3.32 -0.74
C CYS A 55 0.55 2.74 -1.58
N TYR A 56 0.23 1.93 -2.60
CA TYR A 56 1.23 1.34 -3.50
C TYR A 56 1.94 2.40 -4.36
N GLU A 57 1.21 3.41 -4.83
CA GLU A 57 1.78 4.52 -5.58
C GLU A 57 2.77 5.32 -4.72
N HIS A 58 2.43 5.61 -3.47
CA HIS A 58 3.36 6.26 -2.54
C HIS A 58 4.59 5.40 -2.22
N ALA A 59 4.42 4.09 -2.03
CA ALA A 59 5.55 3.19 -1.83
C ALA A 59 6.50 3.15 -3.05
N SER A 60 5.96 3.38 -4.26
CA SER A 60 6.74 3.44 -5.51
C SER A 60 7.65 4.67 -5.60
N GLU A 61 7.51 5.66 -4.70
CA GLU A 61 8.43 6.81 -4.59
C GLU A 61 9.81 6.39 -4.04
N ILE A 62 9.88 5.27 -3.32
CA ILE A 62 11.12 4.70 -2.77
C ILE A 62 11.47 3.40 -3.49
N PHE A 63 10.50 2.51 -3.66
CA PHE A 63 10.67 1.25 -4.40
C PHE A 63 10.56 1.48 -5.89
N THR A 64 11.61 2.07 -6.45
CA THR A 64 11.73 2.29 -7.89
C THR A 64 12.38 1.08 -8.57
N ARG A 65 12.16 0.97 -9.88
CA ARG A 65 12.76 -0.09 -10.70
C ARG A 65 14.29 -0.14 -10.62
N ASP A 66 14.95 0.99 -10.44
CA ASP A 66 16.42 1.09 -10.50
C ASP A 66 17.09 0.69 -9.19
N TYR A 67 16.42 0.89 -8.05
CA TYR A 67 16.98 0.62 -6.72
C TYR A 67 16.37 -0.61 -6.05
N PHE A 68 15.10 -0.92 -6.30
CA PHE A 68 14.36 -2.05 -5.71
C PHE A 68 13.49 -2.75 -6.77
N PRO A 69 14.10 -3.40 -7.77
CA PRO A 69 13.37 -3.93 -8.93
C PRO A 69 12.30 -4.98 -8.55
N GLU A 70 12.56 -5.82 -7.55
CA GLU A 70 11.63 -6.84 -7.09
C GLU A 70 10.41 -6.23 -6.38
N ASP A 71 10.64 -5.30 -5.44
CA ASP A 71 9.57 -4.60 -4.75
C ASP A 71 8.73 -3.75 -5.72
N TRP A 72 9.40 -3.07 -6.66
CA TRP A 72 8.73 -2.31 -7.71
C TRP A 72 7.85 -3.21 -8.59
N GLU A 73 8.35 -4.36 -9.05
CA GLU A 73 7.55 -5.30 -9.85
C GLU A 73 6.32 -5.79 -9.08
N ASN A 74 6.52 -6.13 -7.80
CA ASN A 74 5.43 -6.54 -6.93
C ASN A 74 4.38 -5.42 -6.80
N LEU A 75 4.78 -4.18 -6.54
CA LEU A 75 3.88 -3.02 -6.49
C LEU A 75 3.07 -2.85 -7.78
N GLN A 76 3.75 -2.83 -8.93
CA GLN A 76 3.10 -2.66 -10.22
C GLN A 76 2.10 -3.79 -10.52
N ARG A 77 2.44 -5.04 -10.14
CA ARG A 77 1.54 -6.19 -10.26
C ARG A 77 0.28 -6.03 -9.42
N HIS A 78 0.40 -5.57 -8.17
CA HIS A 78 -0.77 -5.33 -7.32
C HIS A 78 -1.62 -4.18 -7.87
N ILE A 79 -1.03 -3.05 -8.22
CA ILE A 79 -1.75 -1.90 -8.81
C ILE A 79 -2.51 -2.33 -10.06
N ALA A 80 -1.86 -3.02 -11.01
CA ALA A 80 -2.50 -3.46 -12.25
C ALA A 80 -3.71 -4.38 -11.98
N LYS A 81 -3.59 -5.31 -11.02
CA LYS A 81 -4.70 -6.19 -10.61
C LYS A 81 -5.88 -5.39 -10.07
N LEU A 82 -5.64 -4.43 -9.18
CA LEU A 82 -6.72 -3.65 -8.56
C LEU A 82 -7.38 -2.69 -9.57
N LEU A 83 -6.61 -2.12 -10.50
CA LEU A 83 -7.16 -1.28 -11.57
C LEU A 83 -8.09 -2.06 -12.52
N ILE A 84 -7.79 -3.33 -12.79
CA ILE A 84 -8.71 -4.19 -13.57
C ILE A 84 -9.99 -4.43 -12.77
N GLN A 85 -9.88 -4.68 -11.47
CA GLN A 85 -11.04 -4.92 -10.61
C GLN A 85 -11.96 -3.70 -10.50
N LEU A 86 -11.41 -2.47 -10.45
CA LEU A 86 -12.19 -1.23 -10.42
C LEU A 86 -12.94 -0.93 -11.73
N ARG A 87 -12.52 -1.53 -12.84
CA ARG A 87 -13.11 -1.28 -14.17
C ARG A 87 -14.23 -2.27 -14.53
N ASN A 88 -14.41 -3.32 -13.74
CA ASN A 88 -15.42 -4.36 -13.94
C ASN A 88 -16.59 -4.18 -12.98
#